data_AF-A0A8T3V8E2-F1
#
_entry.id   AF-A0A8T3V8E2-F1
#
_cell.length_a   1.000
_cell.length_b   1.000
_cell.length_c   1.000
_cell.angle_alpha   90.00
_cell.angle_beta   90.00
_cell.angle_gamma   90.00
#
_symmetry.space_group_name_H-M   'P 1'
#
loop_
_entity.id
_entity.type
_entity.pdbx_description
1 polymer ?
#
loop_
_entity_poly.entity_id
_entity_poly.type
_entity_poly.pdbx_seq_one_letter_code
_entity_poly.pdbx_strand_id
1 'polypeptide(L)'
;MSKATVRNLLAAILTALFSITLADAVFHISSIINPGVSNIYNALGTQIAPNMVTVVIFDFRAYDTLGESIILLTAGLVVLLIFGRGLLGDKR
;
A
#
# COMPACT_ATOMS: atom_id res chain seq x y z
N MET A 1 23.81 -15.52 -36.89
CA MET A 1 23.31 -15.58 -35.49
C MET A 1 21.84 -16.03 -35.52
N SER A 2 21.45 -17.05 -34.76
CA SER A 2 20.05 -17.52 -34.74
C SER A 2 19.12 -16.43 -34.17
N LYS A 3 17.92 -16.26 -34.73
CA LYS A 3 16.91 -15.29 -34.24
C LYS A 3 16.62 -15.46 -32.74
N ALA A 4 16.72 -16.69 -32.23
CA ALA A 4 16.55 -17.01 -30.82
C ALA A 4 17.68 -16.43 -29.94
N THR A 5 18.93 -16.45 -30.42
CA THR A 5 20.09 -15.89 -29.71
C THR A 5 20.01 -14.37 -29.62
N VAL A 6 19.59 -13.70 -30.70
CA VAL A 6 19.40 -12.23 -30.71
C VAL A 6 18.30 -11.81 -29.72
N ARG A 7 17.17 -12.51 -29.71
CA ARG A 7 16.06 -12.25 -28.78
C ARG A 7 16.48 -12.42 -27.32
N ASN A 8 17.19 -13.49 -26.99
CA ASN A 8 17.60 -13.77 -25.61
C ASN A 8 18.65 -12.74 -25.13
N LEU A 9 19.54 -12.30 -26.02
CA LEU A 9 20.49 -11.23 -25.72
C LEU A 9 19.77 -9.90 -25.43
N LEU A 10 18.80 -9.53 -26.26
CA LEU A 10 17.98 -8.33 -26.03
C LEU A 10 17.21 -8.41 -24.71
N ALA A 11 16.59 -9.55 -24.41
CA ALA A 11 15.88 -9.75 -23.15
C ALA A 11 16.81 -9.58 -21.94
N ALA A 12 18.01 -10.19 -21.99
CA ALA A 12 18.99 -10.07 -20.91
C ALA A 12 19.44 -8.61 -20.69
N ILE A 13 19.67 -7.86 -21.77
CA ILE A 13 20.04 -6.44 -21.69
C ILE A 13 18.89 -5.62 -21.07
N LEU A 14 17.65 -5.84 -21.51
CA LEU A 14 16.48 -5.13 -20.98
C LEU A 14 16.25 -5.44 -19.50
N THR A 15 16.37 -6.71 -19.10
CA THR A 15 16.26 -7.12 -17.69
C THR A 15 17.37 -6.51 -16.84
N ALA A 16 18.60 -6.47 -17.34
CA ALA A 16 19.72 -5.86 -16.62
C ALA A 16 19.50 -4.34 -16.45
N LEU A 17 19.08 -3.64 -17.50
CA LEU A 17 18.77 -2.22 -17.43
C LEU A 17 17.63 -1.93 -16.45
N PHE A 18 16.53 -2.67 -16.53
CA PHE A 18 15.41 -2.54 -15.59
C PHE A 18 15.83 -2.81 -14.14
N SER A 19 16.69 -3.82 -13.92
CA SER A 19 17.15 -4.17 -12.57
C SER A 19 18.04 -3.08 -11.98
N ILE A 20 18.93 -2.49 -12.79
CA ILE A 20 19.80 -1.40 -12.37
C ILE A 20 18.98 -0.15 -12.05
N THR A 21 18.02 0.23 -12.91
CA THR A 21 17.18 1.41 -12.67
C THR A 21 16.25 1.22 -11.48
N LEU A 22 15.71 0.01 -11.29
CA LEU A 22 14.91 -0.32 -10.12
C LEU A 22 15.75 -0.26 -8.84
N ALA A 23 16.95 -0.83 -8.84
CA ALA A 23 17.85 -0.79 -7.69
C ALA A 23 18.23 0.66 -7.34
N ASP A 24 18.61 1.46 -8.33
CA ASP A 24 18.95 2.87 -8.13
C ASP A 24 17.77 3.67 -7.56
N ALA A 25 16.57 3.47 -8.11
CA ALA A 25 15.35 4.07 -7.58
C ALA A 25 15.14 3.68 -6.11
N VAL A 26 15.25 2.40 -5.76
CA VAL A 26 15.06 1.92 -4.39
C VAL A 26 16.10 2.49 -3.42
N PHE A 27 17.37 2.54 -3.81
CA PHE A 27 18.43 3.08 -2.95
C PHE A 27 18.29 4.59 -2.72
N HIS A 28 17.75 5.33 -3.69
CA HIS A 28 17.57 6.78 -3.58
C HIS A 28 16.16 7.21 -3.10
N ILE A 29 15.24 6.27 -2.79
CA ILE A 29 13.88 6.58 -2.27
C ILE A 29 13.93 7.57 -1.12
N SER A 30 14.87 7.41 -0.18
CA SER A 30 14.96 8.25 1.02
C SER A 30 15.21 9.74 0.71
N SER A 31 15.85 10.05 -0.41
CA SER A 31 16.09 11.43 -0.85
C SER A 31 14.87 12.09 -1.50
N ILE A 32 13.88 11.29 -1.91
CA ILE A 32 12.65 11.72 -2.58
C ILE A 32 11.53 11.96 -1.56
N ILE A 33 11.62 11.33 -0.38
CA ILE A 33 10.62 11.48 0.67
C ILE A 33 10.87 12.80 1.41
N ASN A 34 9.89 13.72 1.35
CA ASN A 34 9.89 14.90 2.20
C ASN A 34 9.40 14.51 3.61
N PRO A 35 10.27 14.53 4.64
CA PRO A 35 9.89 14.09 5.98
C PRO A 35 8.96 15.12 6.66
N GLY A 36 7.90 14.63 7.30
CA GLY A 36 6.96 15.44 8.06
C GLY A 36 5.58 15.60 7.40
N VAL A 37 4.79 16.54 7.91
CA VAL A 37 3.46 16.85 7.37
C VAL A 37 3.65 17.57 6.04
N SER A 38 3.11 17.02 4.95
CA SER A 38 3.17 17.67 3.65
C SER A 38 2.55 19.06 3.71
N ASN A 39 3.26 20.06 3.21
CA ASN A 39 2.75 21.44 3.12
C ASN A 39 1.42 21.51 2.35
N ILE A 40 1.18 20.54 1.46
CA ILE A 40 -0.06 20.41 0.69
C ILE A 40 -1.26 20.17 1.62
N TYR A 41 -1.08 19.41 2.71
CA TYR A 41 -2.16 19.12 3.66
C TYR A 41 -2.63 20.41 4.37
N ASN A 42 -1.69 21.27 4.76
CA ASN A 42 -2.02 22.55 5.39
C ASN A 42 -2.57 23.58 4.39
N ALA A 43 -2.06 23.58 3.16
CA ALA A 43 -2.48 24.53 2.14
C ALA A 43 -3.87 24.22 1.56
N LEU A 44 -4.17 22.95 1.30
CA LEU A 44 -5.38 22.51 0.61
C LEU A 44 -6.40 21.85 1.53
N GLY A 45 -5.98 21.30 2.67
CA GLY A 45 -6.84 20.46 3.51
C GLY A 45 -8.10 21.18 3.98
N THR A 46 -7.95 22.38 4.55
CA THR A 46 -9.08 23.18 5.04
C THR A 46 -9.96 23.76 3.92
N GLN A 47 -9.50 23.72 2.66
CA GLN A 47 -10.30 24.14 1.51
C GLN A 47 -11.27 23.04 1.05
N ILE A 48 -10.94 21.77 1.30
CA ILE A 48 -11.79 20.62 0.96
C ILE A 48 -12.87 20.45 2.03
N ALA A 49 -12.46 20.40 3.31
CA ALA A 49 -13.37 20.31 4.44
C ALA A 49 -12.78 20.99 5.69
N PRO A 50 -13.62 21.50 6.61
CA PRO A 50 -13.15 22.31 7.74
C PRO A 50 -12.30 21.54 8.76
N ASN A 51 -12.45 20.21 8.85
CA ASN A 51 -11.68 19.39 9.76
C ASN A 51 -10.43 18.82 9.08
N MET A 52 -9.28 19.41 9.38
CA MET A 52 -7.99 19.03 8.81
C MET A 52 -7.65 17.55 9.07
N VAL A 53 -7.96 17.01 10.25
CA VAL A 53 -7.62 15.63 10.59
C VAL A 53 -8.38 14.66 9.69
N THR A 54 -9.69 14.87 9.50
CA THR A 54 -10.49 13.99 8.65
C THR A 54 -10.06 14.05 7.20
N VAL A 55 -9.69 15.23 6.68
CA VAL A 55 -9.20 15.37 5.31
C VAL A 55 -7.87 14.63 5.12
N VAL A 56 -6.96 14.71 6.09
CA VAL A 56 -5.69 13.99 6.00
C VAL A 56 -5.91 12.48 5.99
N ILE A 57 -6.72 11.94 6.90
CA ILE A 57 -6.87 10.48 7.05
C ILE A 57 -7.83 9.84 6.02
N PHE A 58 -8.84 10.58 5.53
CA PHE A 58 -9.83 10.05 4.57
C PHE A 58 -9.62 10.49 3.12
N ASP A 59 -8.92 11.60 2.83
CA ASP A 59 -8.57 11.98 1.45
C ASP A 59 -7.10 11.69 1.16
N PHE A 60 -6.18 12.37 1.85
CA PHE A 60 -4.75 12.30 1.50
C PHE A 60 -4.07 10.97 1.87
N ARG A 61 -4.50 10.34 2.96
CA ARG A 61 -3.97 9.06 3.49
C ARG A 61 -5.08 8.01 3.61
N ALA A 62 -6.06 8.07 2.71
CA ALA A 62 -7.21 7.17 2.67
C ALA A 62 -6.83 5.68 2.64
N TYR A 63 -5.70 5.33 2.01
CA TYR A 63 -5.25 3.94 1.92
C TYR A 63 -4.83 3.35 3.28
N ASP A 64 -4.29 4.17 4.17
CA ASP A 64 -3.88 3.73 5.51
C ASP A 64 -5.12 3.39 6.36
N THR A 65 -6.11 4.28 6.37
CA THR A 65 -7.40 4.07 7.06
C THR A 65 -8.25 2.98 6.44
N LEU A 66 -8.21 2.81 5.11
CA LEU A 66 -8.82 1.67 4.44
C LEU A 66 -8.20 0.36 4.95
N GLY A 67 -6.86 0.30 5.05
CA GLY A 67 -6.16 -0.85 5.63
C GLY A 67 -6.59 -1.17 7.05
N GLU A 68 -6.66 -0.15 7.92
CA GLU A 68 -7.15 -0.28 9.30
C GLU A 68 -8.58 -0.87 9.34
N SER A 69 -9.48 -0.40 8.48
CA SER A 69 -10.86 -0.90 8.42
C SER A 69 -10.95 -2.38 8.00
N ILE A 70 -10.09 -2.81 7.06
CA ILE A 70 -10.01 -4.21 6.63
C ILE A 70 -9.46 -5.07 7.77
N ILE A 71 -8.46 -4.58 8.51
CA ILE A 71 -7.91 -5.30 9.68
C ILE A 71 -9.01 -5.50 10.73
N LEU A 72 -9.80 -4.48 11.04
CA LEU A 72 -10.89 -4.60 12.00
C LEU A 72 -11.99 -5.57 11.54
N LEU A 73 -12.38 -5.52 10.25
CA LEU A 73 -13.35 -6.45 9.68
C LEU A 73 -12.85 -7.89 9.76
N THR A 74 -11.60 -8.14 9.33
CA THR A 74 -11.01 -9.48 9.34
C THR A 74 -10.83 -10.00 10.76
N ALA A 75 -10.42 -9.18 11.71
CA ALA A 75 -10.36 -9.55 13.12
C ALA A 75 -11.74 -9.97 13.66
N GLY A 76 -12.79 -9.21 13.37
CA GLY A 76 -14.16 -9.56 13.75
C GLY A 76 -14.62 -10.89 13.15
N LEU A 77 -14.32 -11.13 11.87
CA LEU A 77 -14.61 -12.40 11.19
C LEU A 77 -13.85 -13.57 11.84
N VAL A 78 -12.57 -13.40 12.19
CA VAL A 78 -11.78 -14.44 12.87
C VAL A 78 -12.39 -14.79 14.23
N VAL A 79 -12.79 -13.79 15.02
CA VAL A 79 -13.48 -14.02 16.30
C VAL A 79 -14.79 -14.79 16.09
N LEU A 80 -15.57 -14.42 15.07
CA LEU A 80 -16.81 -15.13 14.72
C LEU A 80 -16.54 -16.58 14.27
N LEU A 81 -15.47 -16.84 13.52
CA LEU A 81 -15.13 -18.19 13.08
C LEU A 81 -14.67 -19.07 14.25
N ILE A 82 -13.90 -18.52 15.18
CA ILE A 82 -13.39 -19.25 16.35
C ILE A 82 -14.51 -19.52 17.37
N PHE A 83 -15.29 -18.49 17.71
CA PHE A 83 -16.26 -18.56 18.81
C PHE A 83 -17.72 -18.66 18.35
N GLY A 84 -18.04 -18.27 17.12
CA GLY A 84 -19.42 -18.15 16.63
C GLY A 84 -20.16 -19.47 16.39
N ARG A 85 -19.45 -20.61 16.36
CA ARG A 85 -20.08 -21.95 16.41
C ARG A 85 -19.90 -22.71 17.73
N GLY A 86 -19.21 -22.12 18.71
CA GLY A 86 -18.79 -22.79 19.94
C GLY A 86 -19.64 -22.59 21.18
N LEU A 87 -20.68 -21.73 21.16
CA LEU A 87 -21.53 -21.49 22.35
C LEU A 87 -22.99 -21.96 22.24
N LEU A 88 -23.45 -22.35 21.04
CA LEU A 88 -24.84 -22.75 20.79
C LEU A 88 -24.97 -24.21 20.32
N GLY A 89 -23.86 -24.95 20.35
CA GLY A 89 -23.72 -26.29 19.79
C GLY A 89 -23.65 -27.43 20.81
N ASP A 90 -24.01 -27.20 22.07
CA ASP A 90 -24.28 -28.30 23.02
C ASP A 90 -25.77 -28.27 23.40
N LYS A 91 -26.58 -28.84 22.50
CA LYS A 91 -27.85 -29.46 22.87
C LYS A 91 -27.60 -30.98 22.92
N ARG A 92 -26.82 -31.40 23.90
CA ARG A 92 -26.86 -32.74 24.48
C ARG A 92 -27.01 -32.60 25.98
#